data_AF-A0A410FUK0-F1
#
_entry.id   AF-A0A410FUK0-F1
#
_cell.length_a   1.000
_cell.length_b   1.000
_cell.length_c   1.000
_cell.angle_alpha   90.00
_cell.angle_beta   90.00
_cell.angle_gamma   90.00
#
_symmetry.space_group_name_H-M   'P 1'
#
loop_
_entity.id
_entity.type
_entity.pdbx_description
1 polymer ?
#
loop_
_entity_poly.entity_id
_entity_poly.type
_entity_poly.pdbx_seq_one_letter_code
_entity_poly.pdbx_strand_id
1 'polypeptide(L)'
;MQTASAMAVAVLTAILAWIPYVRTTPEYDHVVEIVGGRPEETRTTDPAELAALLQGRSVLLIPEQQETTEDVLVALGAEMSSVIRAFLARGGRIVGMSYSKGAEDILRGAGLWDVNDGYDVTGADLAVAVPGHPLTAGVSLAFQGPDGSTDFSGLPDDSVILVWDTFDRAPVVFTWKTGGGAVHMLGFDLFEYTPDTAQLLRNALGFATGSLSGPTGDSEVVHDLGVPEIEEILVDLRLTFDRRTDSYGDPVWVLYLDGLAAVLSVDDAVEETPGRFRYLGLYAGWTTGGRVPCETVNAWNRLTRGSRAFVDNEGDVALETDLYVGDGVTMASARAFVERFARLARVFADYLAEE
;
A
#
# COMPACT_ATOMS: atom_id res chain seq x y z
N MET A 1 1.77 0.54 -30.07
CA MET A 1 1.28 -0.86 -30.10
C MET A 1 2.41 -1.89 -29.93
N GLN A 2 3.58 -1.72 -30.57
CA GLN A 2 4.71 -2.66 -30.46
C GLN A 2 5.42 -2.68 -29.08
N THR A 3 5.30 -1.61 -28.29
CA THR A 3 5.93 -1.45 -26.96
C THR A 3 5.15 -2.12 -25.81
N ALA A 4 3.82 -2.06 -25.82
CA ALA A 4 2.98 -2.67 -24.78
C ALA A 4 3.07 -4.22 -24.80
N SER A 5 3.14 -4.81 -25.99
CA SER A 5 3.30 -6.26 -26.16
C SER A 5 4.67 -6.75 -25.69
N ALA A 6 5.74 -5.99 -25.93
CA ALA A 6 7.08 -6.33 -25.44
C ALA A 6 7.19 -6.23 -23.90
N MET A 7 6.52 -5.25 -23.28
CA MET A 7 6.46 -5.15 -21.81
C MET A 7 5.68 -6.29 -21.17
N ALA A 8 4.53 -6.67 -21.73
CA ALA A 8 3.77 -7.82 -21.23
C ALA A 8 4.58 -9.12 -21.29
N VAL A 9 5.32 -9.34 -22.39
CA VAL A 9 6.22 -10.50 -22.51
C VAL A 9 7.36 -10.44 -21.49
N ALA A 10 7.97 -9.27 -21.28
CA ALA A 10 9.04 -9.11 -20.29
C ALA A 10 8.58 -9.41 -18.86
N VAL A 11 7.38 -8.95 -18.47
CA VAL A 11 6.81 -9.25 -17.14
C VAL A 11 6.54 -10.74 -16.99
N LEU A 12 5.94 -11.40 -17.98
CA LEU A 12 5.70 -12.85 -17.94
C LEU A 12 7.00 -13.66 -17.81
N THR A 13 8.08 -13.24 -18.47
CA THR A 13 9.38 -13.91 -18.34
C THR A 13 10.03 -13.72 -16.97
N ALA A 14 9.63 -12.70 -16.21
CA ALA A 14 10.16 -12.42 -14.88
C ALA A 14 9.44 -13.23 -13.77
N ILE A 15 8.29 -13.83 -14.08
CA ILE A 15 7.46 -14.61 -13.18
C ILE A 15 7.76 -16.10 -13.38
N LEU A 16 7.92 -16.81 -12.27
CA LEU A 16 7.83 -18.28 -12.21
C LEU A 16 6.60 -18.63 -11.37
N ALA A 17 5.63 -19.35 -11.96
CA ALA A 17 4.49 -19.90 -11.24
C ALA A 17 4.87 -21.30 -10.69
N TRP A 18 4.84 -21.44 -9.38
CA TRP A 18 5.15 -22.70 -8.71
C TRP A 18 3.87 -23.39 -8.28
N ILE A 19 3.54 -24.48 -8.96
CA ILE A 19 2.22 -25.10 -8.97
C ILE A 19 2.23 -26.61 -8.64
N PRO A 20 2.98 -27.08 -7.63
CA PRO A 20 3.15 -28.51 -7.36
C PRO A 20 1.83 -29.23 -7.05
N TYR A 21 0.87 -28.54 -6.41
CA TYR A 21 -0.42 -29.09 -5.99
C TYR A 21 -1.62 -28.19 -6.33
N VAL A 22 -1.46 -27.33 -7.33
CA VAL A 22 -2.55 -26.45 -7.78
C VAL A 22 -3.57 -27.25 -8.56
N ARG A 23 -4.86 -27.06 -8.26
CA ARG A 23 -5.94 -27.46 -9.16
C ARG A 23 -5.95 -26.53 -10.38
N THR A 24 -5.86 -27.09 -11.58
CA THR A 24 -5.71 -26.25 -12.78
C THR A 24 -6.99 -25.53 -13.19
N THR A 25 -8.15 -26.09 -12.92
CA THR A 25 -9.43 -25.57 -13.42
C THR A 25 -10.50 -25.62 -12.31
N PRO A 26 -11.25 -24.52 -12.08
CA PRO A 26 -11.17 -23.23 -12.80
C PRO A 26 -10.13 -22.24 -12.25
N GLU A 27 -9.63 -22.44 -11.04
CA GLU A 27 -8.94 -21.43 -10.23
C GLU A 27 -7.68 -20.89 -10.91
N TYR A 28 -6.79 -21.79 -11.34
CA TYR A 28 -5.55 -21.38 -11.99
C TYR A 28 -5.73 -20.92 -13.44
N ASP A 29 -6.77 -21.37 -14.13
CA ASP A 29 -7.13 -20.84 -15.44
C ASP A 29 -7.53 -19.36 -15.34
N HIS A 30 -8.22 -18.95 -14.26
CA HIS A 30 -8.50 -17.54 -13.97
C HIS A 30 -7.25 -16.73 -13.65
N VAL A 31 -6.28 -17.30 -12.91
CA VAL A 31 -4.96 -16.66 -12.73
C VAL A 31 -4.32 -16.36 -14.08
N VAL A 32 -4.29 -17.33 -14.98
CA VAL A 32 -3.72 -17.19 -16.33
C VAL A 32 -4.47 -16.14 -17.16
N GLU A 33 -5.80 -16.10 -17.05
CA GLU A 33 -6.65 -15.10 -17.70
C GLU A 33 -6.33 -13.68 -17.21
N ILE A 34 -6.31 -13.45 -15.89
CA ILE A 34 -6.04 -12.15 -15.26
C ILE A 34 -4.65 -11.63 -15.63
N VAL A 35 -3.68 -12.53 -15.67
CA VAL A 35 -2.29 -12.23 -16.04
C VAL A 35 -2.14 -11.94 -17.54
N GLY A 36 -3.13 -12.31 -18.36
CA GLY A 36 -3.14 -12.07 -19.81
C GLY A 36 -2.19 -12.99 -20.57
N GLY A 37 -1.79 -14.12 -19.97
CA GLY A 37 -0.85 -15.06 -20.54
C GLY A 37 -0.34 -16.06 -19.51
N ARG A 38 0.12 -17.22 -19.97
CA ARG A 38 0.62 -18.29 -19.10
C ARG A 38 2.09 -17.99 -18.73
N PRO A 39 2.42 -17.78 -17.44
CA PRO A 39 3.81 -17.68 -17.00
C PRO A 39 4.56 -18.99 -17.23
N GLU A 40 5.88 -18.99 -17.03
CA GLU A 40 6.57 -20.28 -16.89
C GLU A 40 6.13 -20.98 -15.62
N GLU A 41 5.86 -22.27 -15.73
CA GLU A 41 5.31 -23.09 -14.66
C GLU A 41 6.28 -24.19 -14.27
N THR A 42 6.31 -24.50 -12.97
CA THR A 42 6.99 -25.70 -12.48
C THR A 42 6.18 -26.39 -11.41
N ARG A 43 6.25 -27.72 -11.40
CA ARG A 43 5.69 -28.60 -10.37
C ARG A 43 6.79 -29.23 -9.51
N THR A 44 8.02 -28.75 -9.63
CA THR A 44 9.13 -29.35 -8.91
C THR A 44 8.93 -29.30 -7.41
N THR A 45 9.29 -30.39 -6.75
CA THR A 45 9.46 -30.49 -5.30
C THR A 45 10.94 -30.68 -4.96
N ASP A 46 11.86 -30.46 -5.91
CA ASP A 46 13.31 -30.50 -5.69
C ASP A 46 13.85 -29.07 -5.46
N PRO A 47 14.45 -28.80 -4.28
CA PRO A 47 15.05 -27.50 -3.98
C PRO A 47 16.12 -27.04 -4.99
N ALA A 48 16.92 -27.96 -5.54
CA ALA A 48 17.96 -27.62 -6.50
C ALA A 48 17.36 -27.17 -7.85
N GLU A 49 16.29 -27.83 -8.29
CA GLU A 49 15.56 -27.46 -9.51
C GLU A 49 14.85 -26.11 -9.34
N LEU A 50 14.13 -25.91 -8.22
CA LEU A 50 13.47 -24.62 -7.95
C LEU A 50 14.48 -23.47 -7.90
N ALA A 51 15.63 -23.69 -7.24
CA ALA A 51 16.69 -22.69 -7.18
C ALA A 51 17.24 -22.32 -8.56
N ALA A 52 17.38 -23.29 -9.47
CA ALA A 52 17.83 -23.06 -10.84
C ALA A 52 16.78 -22.28 -11.65
N LEU A 53 15.50 -22.64 -11.54
CA LEU A 53 14.40 -21.97 -12.24
C LEU A 53 14.19 -20.52 -11.79
N LEU A 54 14.46 -20.23 -10.51
CA LEU A 54 14.40 -18.89 -9.95
C LEU A 54 15.60 -18.00 -10.36
N GLN A 55 16.58 -18.50 -11.10
CA GLN A 55 17.67 -17.67 -11.61
C GLN A 55 17.14 -16.71 -12.69
N GLY A 56 17.43 -15.42 -12.52
CA GLY A 56 16.95 -14.37 -13.43
C GLY A 56 15.47 -14.00 -13.26
N ARG A 57 14.74 -14.66 -12.35
CA ARG A 57 13.35 -14.30 -12.00
C ARG A 57 13.33 -13.25 -10.90
N SER A 58 12.35 -12.35 -10.96
CA SER A 58 12.07 -11.38 -9.90
C SER A 58 10.82 -11.72 -9.10
N VAL A 59 9.93 -12.56 -9.64
CA VAL A 59 8.67 -12.95 -9.00
C VAL A 59 8.52 -14.46 -8.94
N LEU A 60 8.19 -14.96 -7.75
CA LEU A 60 7.67 -16.31 -7.52
C LEU A 60 6.18 -16.19 -7.20
N LEU A 61 5.34 -16.69 -8.09
CA LEU A 61 3.89 -16.78 -7.89
C LEU A 61 3.56 -18.17 -7.30
N ILE A 62 2.84 -18.19 -6.19
CA ILE A 62 2.37 -19.40 -5.52
C ILE A 62 0.84 -19.31 -5.44
N PRO A 63 0.10 -19.89 -6.41
CA PRO A 63 -1.35 -20.00 -6.35
C PRO A 63 -1.80 -20.93 -5.21
N GLU A 64 -3.11 -20.98 -4.93
CA GLU A 64 -3.72 -21.94 -3.98
C GLU A 64 -3.32 -23.40 -4.31
N GLN A 65 -2.99 -24.20 -3.30
CA GLN A 65 -2.42 -25.55 -3.44
C GLN A 65 -3.42 -26.64 -3.05
N GLN A 66 -4.58 -26.63 -3.71
CA GLN A 66 -5.76 -27.36 -3.29
C GLN A 66 -5.63 -28.91 -3.30
N GLU A 67 -4.76 -29.48 -4.14
CA GLU A 67 -4.67 -30.93 -4.40
C GLU A 67 -3.72 -31.67 -3.42
N THR A 68 -3.51 -31.11 -2.23
CA THR A 68 -2.75 -31.73 -1.14
C THR A 68 -3.29 -31.36 0.24
N THR A 69 -2.54 -31.68 1.31
CA THR A 69 -2.85 -31.30 2.70
C THR A 69 -1.89 -30.25 3.23
N GLU A 70 -2.33 -29.47 4.20
CA GLU A 70 -1.51 -28.49 4.95
C GLU A 70 -0.16 -29.08 5.40
N ASP A 71 -0.16 -30.26 6.03
CA ASP A 71 1.07 -30.93 6.48
C ASP A 71 2.10 -31.16 5.36
N VAL A 72 1.62 -31.45 4.15
CA VAL A 72 2.50 -31.66 2.98
C VAL A 72 3.04 -30.33 2.48
N LEU A 73 2.25 -29.26 2.53
CA LEU A 73 2.69 -27.90 2.16
C LEU A 73 3.71 -27.35 3.14
N VAL A 74 3.49 -27.54 4.44
CA VAL A 74 4.44 -27.17 5.49
C VAL A 74 5.75 -27.96 5.32
N ALA A 75 5.68 -29.27 5.06
CA ALA A 75 6.87 -30.08 4.80
C ALA A 75 7.63 -29.63 3.54
N LEU A 76 6.91 -29.35 2.44
CA LEU A 76 7.49 -28.79 1.22
C LEU A 76 8.16 -27.45 1.49
N GLY A 77 7.50 -26.56 2.24
CA GLY A 77 8.07 -25.29 2.68
C GLY A 77 9.38 -25.46 3.46
N ALA A 78 9.43 -26.43 4.38
CA ALA A 78 10.63 -26.74 5.16
C ALA A 78 11.79 -27.20 4.27
N GLU A 79 11.51 -28.07 3.28
CA GLU A 79 12.50 -28.51 2.29
C GLU A 79 12.99 -27.36 1.39
N MET A 80 12.09 -26.42 1.06
CA MET A 80 12.37 -25.28 0.17
C MET A 80 12.90 -24.04 0.91
N SER A 81 13.03 -24.09 2.23
CA SER A 81 13.32 -22.93 3.09
C SER A 81 14.56 -22.16 2.64
N SER A 82 15.67 -22.85 2.35
CA SER A 82 16.90 -22.18 1.90
C SER A 82 16.73 -21.48 0.56
N VAL A 83 15.94 -22.05 -0.35
CA VAL A 83 15.70 -21.50 -1.70
C VAL A 83 14.83 -20.26 -1.62
N ILE A 84 13.72 -20.34 -0.88
CA ILE A 84 12.77 -19.25 -0.66
C ILE A 84 13.45 -18.05 0.01
N ARG A 85 14.21 -18.30 1.09
CA ARG A 85 14.95 -17.24 1.79
C ARG A 85 16.04 -16.62 0.92
N ALA A 86 16.77 -17.43 0.15
CA ALA A 86 17.78 -16.91 -0.77
C ALA A 86 17.16 -16.11 -1.94
N PHE A 87 15.93 -16.41 -2.33
CA PHE A 87 15.17 -15.62 -3.30
C PHE A 87 14.76 -14.26 -2.74
N LEU A 88 14.20 -14.22 -1.53
CA LEU A 88 13.86 -12.96 -0.86
C LEU A 88 15.11 -12.12 -0.56
N ALA A 89 16.19 -12.73 -0.06
CA ALA A 89 17.42 -12.02 0.29
C ALA A 89 18.09 -11.29 -0.90
N ARG A 90 17.78 -11.68 -2.14
CA ARG A 90 18.33 -11.07 -3.37
C ARG A 90 17.41 -10.07 -4.06
N GLY A 91 16.32 -9.63 -3.44
CA GLY A 91 15.36 -8.74 -4.10
C GLY A 91 14.10 -9.42 -4.65
N GLY A 92 13.98 -10.73 -4.48
CA GLY A 92 12.84 -11.49 -4.98
C GLY A 92 11.54 -11.07 -4.32
N ARG A 93 10.44 -11.19 -5.08
CA ARG A 93 9.09 -10.96 -4.61
C ARG A 93 8.29 -12.25 -4.66
N ILE A 94 7.65 -12.61 -3.56
CA ILE A 94 6.71 -13.73 -3.51
C ILE A 94 5.30 -13.15 -3.56
N VAL A 95 4.48 -13.64 -4.48
CA VAL A 95 3.05 -13.38 -4.53
C VAL A 95 2.35 -14.69 -4.20
N GLY A 96 1.78 -14.76 -3.00
CA GLY A 96 1.10 -15.93 -2.49
C GLY A 96 -0.42 -15.74 -2.49
N MET A 97 -1.13 -16.82 -2.79
CA MET A 97 -2.58 -16.88 -2.81
C MET A 97 -3.06 -17.99 -1.87
N SER A 98 -4.22 -17.81 -1.26
CA SER A 98 -4.74 -18.74 -0.26
C SER A 98 -6.25 -18.79 -0.19
N TYR A 99 -6.76 -20.00 0.07
CA TYR A 99 -8.06 -20.32 0.62
C TYR A 99 -7.98 -21.75 1.19
N SER A 100 -8.10 -21.93 2.51
CA SER A 100 -7.94 -23.23 3.21
C SER A 100 -6.55 -23.89 3.16
N LYS A 101 -5.84 -23.85 2.02
CA LYS A 101 -4.52 -24.46 1.78
C LYS A 101 -3.78 -23.72 0.66
N GLY A 102 -2.73 -22.99 0.99
CA GLY A 102 -2.11 -22.11 0.00
C GLY A 102 -0.65 -21.82 0.23
N ALA A 103 -0.27 -20.61 -0.19
CA ALA A 103 1.09 -20.13 -0.09
C ALA A 103 1.53 -19.91 1.37
N GLU A 104 0.62 -19.51 2.26
CA GLU A 104 0.86 -19.30 3.69
C GLU A 104 1.43 -20.56 4.35
N ASP A 105 0.92 -21.75 4.04
CA ASP A 105 1.41 -23.02 4.57
C ASP A 105 2.85 -23.31 4.16
N ILE A 106 3.15 -23.14 2.88
CA ILE A 106 4.52 -23.31 2.36
C ILE A 106 5.46 -22.28 3.01
N LEU A 107 5.03 -21.02 3.13
CA LEU A 107 5.87 -19.95 3.65
C LEU A 107 6.07 -20.04 5.17
N ARG A 108 5.08 -20.56 5.90
CA ARG A 108 5.17 -20.97 7.30
C ARG A 108 6.11 -22.15 7.48
N GLY A 109 6.00 -23.18 6.64
CA GLY A 109 6.95 -24.31 6.60
C GLY A 109 8.39 -23.87 6.30
N ALA A 110 8.57 -22.87 5.43
CA ALA A 110 9.87 -22.24 5.17
C ALA A 110 10.40 -21.44 6.38
N GLY A 111 9.60 -21.27 7.43
CA GLY A 111 9.90 -20.57 8.69
C GLY A 111 9.91 -19.06 8.54
N LEU A 112 9.26 -18.50 7.51
CA LEU A 112 9.25 -17.05 7.32
C LEU A 112 8.39 -16.34 8.36
N TRP A 113 7.33 -16.99 8.82
CA TRP A 113 6.32 -16.45 9.71
C TRP A 113 5.48 -17.56 10.34
N ASP A 114 4.54 -17.17 11.19
CA ASP A 114 3.49 -18.01 11.75
C ASP A 114 2.08 -17.63 11.21
N VAL A 115 2.02 -16.98 10.04
CA VAL A 115 0.74 -16.62 9.40
C VAL A 115 -0.07 -17.87 9.12
N ASN A 116 -1.36 -17.77 9.41
CA ASN A 116 -2.35 -18.78 9.07
C ASN A 116 -3.50 -18.13 8.29
N ASP A 117 -4.11 -18.87 7.38
CA ASP A 117 -5.43 -18.51 6.89
C ASP A 117 -6.45 -18.67 8.03
N GLY A 118 -7.50 -17.85 7.98
CA GLY A 118 -8.48 -17.74 9.04
C GLY A 118 -9.85 -18.21 8.58
N TYR A 119 -10.81 -17.32 8.62
CA TYR A 119 -12.19 -17.63 8.27
C TYR A 119 -12.43 -17.50 6.77
N ASP A 120 -13.43 -18.24 6.29
CA ASP A 120 -14.02 -18.02 4.97
C ASP A 120 -14.77 -16.68 5.00
N VAL A 121 -14.33 -15.75 4.15
CA VAL A 121 -14.89 -14.41 3.99
C VAL A 121 -15.56 -14.24 2.63
N THR A 122 -15.98 -15.34 2.02
CA THR A 122 -16.81 -15.34 0.82
C THR A 122 -18.09 -14.53 1.04
N GLY A 123 -18.33 -13.55 0.18
CA GLY A 123 -19.47 -12.64 0.27
C GLY A 123 -19.41 -11.64 1.42
N ALA A 124 -18.26 -11.48 2.08
CA ALA A 124 -18.07 -10.47 3.11
C ALA A 124 -17.76 -9.08 2.50
N ASP A 125 -18.12 -8.02 3.23
CA ASP A 125 -17.77 -6.64 2.93
C ASP A 125 -16.27 -6.40 3.20
N LEU A 126 -15.48 -6.27 2.14
CA LEU A 126 -14.05 -5.96 2.21
C LEU A 126 -13.81 -4.46 1.98
N ALA A 127 -12.83 -3.89 2.67
CA ALA A 127 -12.43 -2.50 2.48
C ALA A 127 -10.91 -2.38 2.24
N VAL A 128 -10.53 -1.40 1.42
CA VAL A 128 -9.13 -1.05 1.20
C VAL A 128 -8.63 -0.17 2.35
N ALA A 129 -7.64 -0.67 3.08
CA ALA A 129 -7.04 0.03 4.23
C ALA A 129 -6.05 1.12 3.81
N VAL A 130 -5.36 0.94 2.66
CA VAL A 130 -4.33 1.88 2.19
C VAL A 130 -4.52 2.16 0.68
N PRO A 131 -5.50 2.99 0.28
CA PRO A 131 -5.87 3.19 -1.13
C PRO A 131 -4.73 3.65 -2.04
N GLY A 132 -3.82 4.47 -1.52
CA GLY A 132 -2.65 4.97 -2.25
C GLY A 132 -1.50 3.97 -2.39
N HIS A 133 -1.60 2.76 -1.83
CA HIS A 133 -0.54 1.76 -1.98
C HIS A 133 -0.50 1.24 -3.44
N PRO A 134 0.68 1.01 -4.05
CA PRO A 134 0.76 0.50 -5.41
C PRO A 134 0.01 -0.81 -5.66
N LEU A 135 -0.14 -1.64 -4.61
CA LEU A 135 -0.92 -2.89 -4.69
C LEU A 135 -2.43 -2.68 -4.79
N THR A 136 -2.96 -1.56 -4.30
CA THR A 136 -4.39 -1.23 -4.31
C THR A 136 -4.73 -0.23 -5.42
N ALA A 137 -3.77 0.11 -6.29
CA ALA A 137 -3.99 1.02 -7.40
C ALA A 137 -5.09 0.49 -8.35
N GLY A 138 -6.14 1.27 -8.56
CA GLY A 138 -7.27 0.88 -9.40
C GLY A 138 -8.24 -0.13 -8.76
N VAL A 139 -8.09 -0.39 -7.45
CA VAL A 139 -9.02 -1.22 -6.67
C VAL A 139 -10.06 -0.33 -6.01
N SER A 140 -11.32 -0.75 -6.04
CA SER A 140 -12.43 -0.07 -5.37
C SER A 140 -12.18 0.02 -3.86
N LEU A 141 -12.57 1.15 -3.23
CA LEU A 141 -12.37 1.34 -1.78
C LEU A 141 -13.09 0.31 -0.91
N ALA A 142 -14.18 -0.25 -1.44
CA ALA A 142 -14.90 -1.36 -0.84
C ALA A 142 -15.44 -2.28 -1.96
N PHE A 143 -15.47 -3.58 -1.68
CA PHE A 143 -15.97 -4.61 -2.59
C PHE A 143 -16.35 -5.87 -1.80
N GLN A 144 -17.04 -6.81 -2.44
CA GLN A 144 -17.35 -8.11 -1.81
C GLN A 144 -16.23 -9.12 -2.07
N GLY A 145 -15.89 -9.92 -1.06
CA GLY A 145 -15.06 -11.10 -1.27
C GLY A 145 -15.74 -12.09 -2.23
N PRO A 146 -15.12 -12.48 -3.35
CA PRO A 146 -15.66 -13.54 -4.22
C PRO A 146 -15.65 -14.92 -3.53
N ASP A 147 -16.29 -15.91 -4.14
CA ASP A 147 -16.18 -17.31 -3.70
C ASP A 147 -14.72 -17.76 -3.68
N GLY A 148 -14.32 -18.34 -2.54
CA GLY A 148 -12.94 -18.71 -2.26
C GLY A 148 -12.08 -17.59 -1.64
N SER A 149 -12.69 -16.72 -0.83
CA SER A 149 -11.96 -15.68 -0.08
C SER A 149 -11.68 -16.10 1.37
N THR A 150 -10.50 -15.77 1.89
CA THR A 150 -10.15 -15.98 3.31
C THR A 150 -9.46 -14.77 3.91
N ASP A 151 -9.57 -14.60 5.23
CA ASP A 151 -8.72 -13.68 5.99
C ASP A 151 -7.47 -14.38 6.54
N PHE A 152 -6.60 -13.61 7.19
CA PHE A 152 -5.33 -14.08 7.74
C PHE A 152 -5.18 -13.66 9.20
N SER A 153 -4.42 -14.45 9.94
CA SER A 153 -4.01 -14.14 11.30
C SER A 153 -2.50 -14.40 11.48
N GLY A 154 -1.92 -13.92 12.59
CA GLY A 154 -0.50 -14.16 12.90
C GLY A 154 0.48 -13.43 11.98
N LEU A 155 0.07 -12.29 11.41
CA LEU A 155 0.94 -11.47 10.54
C LEU A 155 2.18 -10.99 11.31
N PRO A 156 3.35 -10.89 10.64
CA PRO A 156 4.50 -10.17 11.16
C PRO A 156 4.13 -8.71 11.53
N ASP A 157 4.67 -8.21 12.65
CA ASP A 157 4.34 -6.89 13.22
C ASP A 157 4.53 -5.71 12.25
N ASP A 158 5.46 -5.83 11.29
CA ASP A 158 5.79 -4.81 10.30
C ASP A 158 5.08 -5.01 8.94
N SER A 159 4.07 -5.88 8.91
CA SER A 159 3.20 -6.04 7.74
C SER A 159 2.31 -4.83 7.52
N VAL A 160 2.04 -4.49 6.26
CA VAL A 160 1.05 -3.48 5.87
C VAL A 160 -0.20 -4.21 5.39
N ILE A 161 -1.30 -4.02 6.11
CA ILE A 161 -2.62 -4.52 5.74
C ILE A 161 -3.18 -3.60 4.65
N LEU A 162 -3.62 -4.17 3.54
CA LEU A 162 -4.05 -3.45 2.34
C LEU A 162 -5.54 -3.59 2.10
N VAL A 163 -6.08 -4.77 2.37
CA VAL A 163 -7.51 -5.07 2.36
C VAL A 163 -7.82 -5.83 3.63
N TRP A 164 -8.96 -5.53 4.24
CA TRP A 164 -9.42 -6.17 5.47
C TRP A 164 -10.92 -6.45 5.40
N ASP A 165 -11.34 -7.54 6.06
CA ASP A 165 -12.75 -7.79 6.32
C ASP A 165 -13.25 -6.77 7.34
N THR A 166 -14.31 -6.04 7.00
CA THR A 166 -14.86 -4.98 7.84
C THR A 166 -15.62 -5.52 9.06
N PHE A 167 -16.06 -6.78 9.03
CA PHE A 167 -16.79 -7.40 10.13
C PHE A 167 -15.85 -7.89 11.24
N ASP A 168 -14.97 -8.85 10.93
CA ASP A 168 -14.04 -9.43 11.93
C ASP A 168 -12.76 -8.60 12.10
N ARG A 169 -12.61 -7.56 11.29
CA ARG A 169 -11.45 -6.66 11.27
C ARG A 169 -10.13 -7.36 10.94
N ALA A 170 -10.22 -8.44 10.15
CA ALA A 170 -9.09 -9.31 9.84
C ALA A 170 -8.44 -8.96 8.49
N PRO A 171 -7.11 -9.06 8.37
CA PRO A 171 -6.40 -8.86 7.10
C PRO A 171 -6.82 -9.86 6.03
N VAL A 172 -7.15 -9.40 4.82
CA VAL A 172 -7.43 -10.26 3.65
C VAL A 172 -6.33 -10.13 2.60
N VAL A 173 -5.72 -8.95 2.49
CA VAL A 173 -4.54 -8.73 1.64
C VAL A 173 -3.52 -7.96 2.46
N PHE A 174 -2.28 -8.43 2.45
CA PHE A 174 -1.19 -7.72 3.12
C PHE A 174 0.12 -7.83 2.34
N THR A 175 1.03 -6.91 2.63
CA THR A 175 2.42 -7.02 2.21
C THR A 175 3.35 -7.00 3.40
N TRP A 176 4.39 -7.81 3.33
CA TRP A 176 5.48 -7.84 4.29
C TRP A 176 6.81 -7.62 3.57
N LYS A 177 7.55 -6.58 3.97
CA LYS A 177 8.89 -6.33 3.45
C LYS A 177 9.89 -7.13 4.27
N THR A 178 10.77 -7.84 3.59
CA THR A 178 11.89 -8.54 4.22
C THR A 178 13.16 -7.70 4.08
N GLY A 179 14.25 -8.09 4.74
CA GLY A 179 15.53 -7.39 4.63
C GLY A 179 16.13 -7.34 3.22
N GLY A 180 15.60 -8.10 2.26
CA GLY A 180 16.06 -8.12 0.87
C GLY A 180 14.98 -8.01 -0.20
N GLY A 181 13.73 -8.37 0.09
CA GLY A 181 12.64 -8.49 -0.89
C GLY A 181 11.27 -8.28 -0.26
N ALA A 182 10.20 -8.82 -0.84
CA ALA A 182 8.86 -8.67 -0.29
C ALA A 182 7.98 -9.90 -0.50
N VAL A 183 7.01 -10.08 0.39
CA VAL A 183 5.91 -11.02 0.23
C VAL A 183 4.60 -10.25 0.15
N HIS A 184 3.75 -10.62 -0.81
CA HIS A 184 2.39 -10.13 -0.96
C HIS A 184 1.45 -11.33 -0.85
N MET A 185 0.53 -11.28 0.10
CA MET A 185 -0.44 -12.35 0.33
C MET A 185 -1.82 -11.86 -0.05
N LEU A 186 -2.52 -12.68 -0.82
CA LEU A 186 -3.87 -12.45 -1.29
C LEU A 186 -4.75 -13.59 -0.78
N GLY A 187 -5.74 -13.30 0.06
CA GLY A 187 -6.69 -14.27 0.58
C GLY A 187 -7.79 -14.60 -0.42
N PHE A 188 -7.41 -14.97 -1.65
CA PHE A 188 -8.30 -15.37 -2.73
C PHE A 188 -7.71 -16.60 -3.43
N ASP A 189 -8.50 -17.64 -3.69
CA ASP A 189 -8.11 -18.75 -4.59
C ASP A 189 -8.37 -18.43 -6.08
N LEU A 190 -9.25 -17.45 -6.35
CA LEU A 190 -9.77 -17.10 -7.66
C LEU A 190 -10.61 -18.19 -8.34
N PHE A 191 -11.29 -19.03 -7.57
CA PHE A 191 -12.41 -19.85 -8.07
C PHE A 191 -13.45 -18.96 -8.75
N GLU A 192 -13.85 -17.88 -8.07
CA GLU A 192 -14.45 -16.70 -8.69
C GLU A 192 -13.54 -15.49 -8.49
N TYR A 193 -13.66 -14.49 -9.38
CA TYR A 193 -12.92 -13.25 -9.23
C TYR A 193 -13.74 -12.04 -9.66
N THR A 194 -13.41 -10.89 -9.08
CA THR A 194 -13.97 -9.59 -9.41
C THR A 194 -12.91 -8.74 -10.11
N PRO A 195 -13.29 -7.61 -10.73
CA PRO A 195 -12.31 -6.66 -11.24
C PRO A 195 -11.29 -6.22 -10.17
N ASP A 196 -11.72 -6.11 -8.91
CA ASP A 196 -10.89 -5.69 -7.78
C ASP A 196 -9.85 -6.76 -7.41
N THR A 197 -10.25 -8.03 -7.27
CA THR A 197 -9.31 -9.13 -6.95
C THR A 197 -8.36 -9.42 -8.10
N ALA A 198 -8.83 -9.31 -9.35
CA ALA A 198 -7.98 -9.36 -10.54
C ALA A 198 -6.94 -8.22 -10.53
N GLN A 199 -7.35 -7.01 -10.18
CA GLN A 199 -6.45 -5.86 -10.15
C GLN A 199 -5.40 -5.97 -9.04
N LEU A 200 -5.79 -6.49 -7.86
CA LEU A 200 -4.86 -6.80 -6.77
C LEU A 200 -3.76 -7.79 -7.21
N LEU A 201 -4.13 -8.89 -7.88
CA LEU A 201 -3.17 -9.86 -8.41
C LEU A 201 -2.24 -9.22 -9.45
N ARG A 202 -2.79 -8.45 -10.40
CA ARG A 202 -1.99 -7.75 -11.42
C ARG A 202 -0.99 -6.79 -10.80
N ASN A 203 -1.39 -6.01 -9.80
CA ASN A 203 -0.51 -5.09 -9.10
C ASN A 203 0.59 -5.84 -8.33
N ALA A 204 0.25 -6.94 -7.66
CA ALA A 204 1.20 -7.79 -6.94
C ALA A 204 2.31 -8.34 -7.85
N LEU A 205 1.93 -8.77 -9.05
CA LEU A 205 2.83 -9.27 -10.08
C LEU A 205 3.60 -8.16 -10.82
N GLY A 206 3.27 -6.89 -10.59
CA GLY A 206 3.92 -5.74 -11.22
C GLY A 206 3.45 -5.43 -12.63
N PHE A 207 2.26 -5.91 -13.03
CA PHE A 207 1.62 -5.42 -14.24
C PHE A 207 1.12 -4.00 -14.00
N ALA A 208 1.67 -3.04 -14.73
CA ALA A 208 1.14 -1.68 -14.73
C ALA A 208 -0.35 -1.72 -15.11
N THR A 209 -1.17 -1.04 -14.32
CA THR A 209 -2.50 -0.64 -14.76
C THR A 209 -2.34 0.19 -16.03
N GLY A 210 -3.25 0.00 -16.98
CA GLY A 210 -3.41 0.95 -18.08
C GLY A 210 -3.96 2.26 -17.52
N SER A 211 -3.12 3.01 -16.82
CA SER A 211 -3.19 4.45 -16.66
C SER A 211 -1.73 4.87 -16.46
N LEU A 212 -1.22 5.65 -17.40
CA LEU A 212 0.08 6.29 -17.26
C LEU A 212 -0.03 7.34 -16.16
N SER A 213 0.18 6.90 -14.93
CA SER A 213 0.83 7.67 -13.89
C SER A 213 1.98 6.78 -13.47
N GLY A 214 3.14 6.94 -14.14
CA GLY A 214 4.35 6.28 -13.68
C GLY A 214 4.64 6.68 -12.23
N PRO A 215 5.59 6.03 -11.54
CA PRO A 215 6.16 6.65 -10.36
C PRO A 215 6.58 8.04 -10.78
N THR A 216 5.93 9.06 -10.25
CA THR A 216 6.34 10.42 -10.52
C THR A 216 7.77 10.48 -10.03
N GLY A 217 8.71 10.58 -10.96
CA GLY A 217 10.11 10.59 -10.60
C GLY A 217 10.29 11.74 -9.61
N ASP A 218 11.13 11.61 -8.60
CA ASP A 218 11.39 12.69 -7.64
C ASP A 218 11.75 14.05 -8.32
N SER A 219 12.10 14.03 -9.61
CA SER A 219 12.37 15.18 -10.47
C SER A 219 11.21 15.67 -11.36
N GLU A 220 10.07 14.98 -11.41
CA GLU A 220 8.92 15.38 -12.23
C GLU A 220 8.27 16.65 -11.68
N VAL A 221 8.10 17.65 -12.54
CA VAL A 221 7.44 18.92 -12.20
C VAL A 221 5.94 18.78 -12.44
N VAL A 222 5.16 18.97 -11.38
CA VAL A 222 3.70 18.96 -11.36
C VAL A 222 3.16 20.36 -11.13
N HIS A 223 2.01 20.67 -11.73
CA HIS A 223 1.33 21.97 -11.64
C HIS A 223 0.02 21.91 -10.84
N ASP A 224 -0.41 20.71 -10.50
CA ASP A 224 -1.61 20.42 -9.76
C ASP A 224 -1.49 19.00 -9.17
N LEU A 225 -2.26 18.75 -8.11
CA LEU A 225 -2.30 17.46 -7.42
C LEU A 225 -3.74 17.00 -7.28
N GLY A 226 -3.96 15.70 -7.46
CA GLY A 226 -5.23 15.05 -7.15
C GLY A 226 -5.15 14.30 -5.83
N VAL A 227 -6.30 13.74 -5.45
CA VAL A 227 -6.41 12.83 -4.30
C VAL A 227 -5.38 11.68 -4.35
N PRO A 228 -5.14 10.99 -5.49
CA PRO A 228 -4.18 9.89 -5.53
C PRO A 228 -2.75 10.32 -5.19
N GLU A 229 -2.26 11.43 -5.75
CA GLU A 229 -0.89 11.91 -5.50
C GLU A 229 -0.71 12.41 -4.08
N ILE A 230 -1.74 13.06 -3.51
CA ILE A 230 -1.71 13.51 -2.11
C ILE A 230 -1.67 12.31 -1.18
N GLU A 231 -2.51 11.30 -1.39
CA GLU A 231 -2.53 10.10 -0.56
C GLU A 231 -1.27 9.26 -0.71
N GLU A 232 -0.68 9.18 -1.91
CA GLU A 232 0.65 8.57 -2.12
C GLU A 232 1.72 9.28 -1.27
N ILE A 233 1.73 10.61 -1.25
CA ILE A 233 2.64 11.39 -0.39
C ILE A 233 2.45 11.02 1.08
N LEU A 234 1.21 10.98 1.57
CA LEU A 234 0.91 10.67 2.97
C LEU A 234 1.32 9.24 3.35
N VAL A 235 1.04 8.27 2.48
CA VAL A 235 1.37 6.84 2.68
C VAL A 235 2.88 6.62 2.71
N ASP A 236 3.62 7.20 1.77
CA ASP A 236 5.08 7.07 1.72
C ASP A 236 5.77 7.70 2.94
N LEU A 237 5.16 8.77 3.48
CA LEU A 237 5.58 9.39 4.74
C LEU A 237 5.12 8.60 5.97
N ARG A 238 4.39 7.50 5.78
CA ARG A 238 3.82 6.65 6.85
C ARG A 238 2.94 7.43 7.82
N LEU A 239 2.21 8.41 7.32
CA LEU A 239 1.27 9.19 8.12
C LEU A 239 -0.08 8.45 8.15
N THR A 240 -0.65 8.30 9.34
CA THR A 240 -2.04 7.84 9.50
C THR A 240 -2.98 9.00 9.21
N PHE A 241 -4.01 8.78 8.39
CA PHE A 241 -4.96 9.83 8.04
C PHE A 241 -6.37 9.31 7.79
N ASP A 242 -7.36 10.19 7.97
CA ASP A 242 -8.72 10.01 7.49
C ASP A 242 -9.04 11.05 6.41
N ARG A 243 -9.54 10.62 5.25
CA ARG A 243 -10.11 11.54 4.26
C ARG A 243 -11.55 11.89 4.64
N ARG A 244 -11.87 13.17 4.57
CA ARG A 244 -13.19 13.75 4.76
C ARG A 244 -13.50 14.71 3.61
N THR A 245 -14.64 15.36 3.71
CA THR A 245 -15.08 16.41 2.80
C THR A 245 -15.37 17.66 3.61
N ASP A 246 -14.93 18.81 3.14
CA ASP A 246 -15.21 20.09 3.77
C ASP A 246 -16.62 20.61 3.42
N SER A 247 -16.94 21.85 3.82
CA SER A 247 -18.24 22.47 3.53
C SER A 247 -18.47 22.83 2.05
N TYR A 248 -17.41 22.85 1.25
CA TYR A 248 -17.45 23.17 -0.17
C TYR A 248 -17.50 21.93 -1.07
N GLY A 249 -17.29 20.75 -0.49
CA GLY A 249 -17.27 19.49 -1.23
C GLY A 249 -15.87 19.00 -1.56
N ASP A 250 -14.84 19.74 -1.12
CA ASP A 250 -13.45 19.45 -1.42
C ASP A 250 -12.87 18.42 -0.43
N PRO A 251 -11.94 17.56 -0.88
CA PRO A 251 -11.33 16.57 0.00
C PRO A 251 -10.44 17.24 1.03
N VAL A 252 -10.47 16.74 2.26
CA VAL A 252 -9.61 17.18 3.35
C VAL A 252 -9.10 15.97 4.10
N TRP A 253 -7.85 15.98 4.54
CA TRP A 253 -7.24 14.85 5.26
C TRP A 253 -6.93 15.25 6.69
N VAL A 254 -7.46 14.51 7.65
CA VAL A 254 -7.09 14.64 9.06
C VAL A 254 -5.91 13.72 9.32
N LEU A 255 -4.75 14.29 9.62
CA LEU A 255 -3.50 13.60 9.88
C LEU A 255 -3.30 13.37 11.38
N TYR A 256 -2.88 12.17 11.76
CA TYR A 256 -2.58 11.82 13.16
C TYR A 256 -1.07 11.74 13.38
N LEU A 257 -0.53 12.72 14.10
CA LEU A 257 0.89 12.95 14.32
C LEU A 257 1.26 12.71 15.80
N ASP A 258 1.43 11.46 16.22
CA ASP A 258 1.87 11.07 17.58
C ASP A 258 1.18 11.87 18.71
N GLY A 259 -0.16 11.85 18.73
CA GLY A 259 -0.96 12.54 19.75
C GLY A 259 -1.42 13.96 19.37
N LEU A 260 -1.00 14.46 18.21
CA LEU A 260 -1.50 15.69 17.60
C LEU A 260 -2.38 15.37 16.38
N ALA A 261 -3.45 16.13 16.18
CA ALA A 261 -4.21 16.13 14.94
C ALA A 261 -3.84 17.35 14.08
N ALA A 262 -3.64 17.13 12.78
CA ALA A 262 -3.47 18.18 11.79
C ALA A 262 -4.44 17.98 10.63
N VAL A 263 -4.63 19.01 9.83
CA VAL A 263 -5.52 19.02 8.67
C VAL A 263 -4.71 19.39 7.45
N LEU A 264 -4.75 18.56 6.41
CA LEU A 264 -4.31 18.89 5.06
C LEU A 264 -5.55 19.22 4.24
N SER A 265 -5.64 20.45 3.72
CA SER A 265 -6.71 20.90 2.83
C SER A 265 -6.15 21.21 1.44
N VAL A 266 -7.05 21.22 0.46
CA VAL A 266 -6.75 21.65 -0.91
C VAL A 266 -7.61 22.85 -1.29
N ASP A 267 -7.12 23.67 -2.21
CA ASP A 267 -7.85 24.80 -2.79
C ASP A 267 -7.34 25.07 -4.22
N ASP A 268 -7.90 26.08 -4.88
CA ASP A 268 -7.63 26.45 -6.28
C ASP A 268 -7.83 25.26 -7.22
N ALA A 269 -9.08 24.79 -7.28
CA ALA A 269 -9.49 23.70 -8.15
C ALA A 269 -9.26 24.04 -9.64
N VAL A 270 -8.75 23.08 -10.40
CA VAL A 270 -8.51 23.24 -11.85
C VAL A 270 -9.83 23.09 -12.60
N GLU A 271 -10.35 24.17 -13.16
CA GLU A 271 -11.64 24.19 -13.88
C GLU A 271 -11.70 23.13 -15.00
N GLU A 272 -10.60 22.93 -15.73
CA GLU A 272 -10.53 21.99 -16.85
C GLU A 272 -10.37 20.53 -16.42
N THR A 273 -10.03 20.26 -15.16
CA THR A 273 -9.78 18.90 -14.66
C THR A 273 -10.30 18.76 -13.22
N PRO A 274 -11.62 18.51 -13.05
CA PRO A 274 -12.24 18.37 -11.74
C PRO A 274 -11.53 17.36 -10.84
N GLY A 275 -11.36 17.71 -9.57
CA GLY A 275 -10.63 16.88 -8.58
C GLY A 275 -9.12 17.06 -8.58
N ARG A 276 -8.61 18.08 -9.29
CA ARG A 276 -7.21 18.54 -9.26
C ARG A 276 -7.13 19.91 -8.62
N PHE A 277 -6.09 20.14 -7.83
CA PHE A 277 -5.94 21.32 -6.99
C PHE A 277 -4.54 21.90 -7.12
N ARG A 278 -4.44 23.23 -7.09
CA ARG A 278 -3.16 23.96 -7.20
C ARG A 278 -2.64 24.47 -5.86
N TYR A 279 -3.39 24.30 -4.79
CA TYR A 279 -3.00 24.78 -3.47
C TYR A 279 -3.12 23.67 -2.43
N LEU A 280 -2.08 23.49 -1.60
CA LEU A 280 -2.12 22.66 -0.40
C LEU A 280 -1.99 23.54 0.84
N GLY A 281 -2.88 23.36 1.80
CA GLY A 281 -2.80 23.96 3.14
C GLY A 281 -2.60 22.90 4.20
N LEU A 282 -1.72 23.15 5.17
CA LEU A 282 -1.54 22.31 6.35
C LEU A 282 -1.76 23.14 7.61
N TYR A 283 -2.60 22.64 8.51
CA TYR A 283 -3.02 23.34 9.72
C TYR A 283 -3.00 22.42 10.93
N ALA A 284 -2.50 22.91 12.07
CA ALA A 284 -2.63 22.25 13.37
C ALA A 284 -3.02 23.31 14.41
N GLY A 285 -3.92 22.94 15.32
CA GLY A 285 -4.43 23.83 16.36
C GLY A 285 -4.25 23.23 17.76
N TRP A 286 -4.03 24.10 18.74
CA TRP A 286 -3.89 23.75 20.15
C TRP A 286 -4.83 24.60 20.98
N THR A 287 -5.72 23.93 21.72
CA THR A 287 -6.55 24.60 22.72
C THR A 287 -5.71 25.00 23.92
N THR A 288 -5.44 26.29 24.06
CA THR A 288 -4.64 26.84 25.16
C THR A 288 -5.50 27.57 26.18
N GLY A 289 -6.71 28.01 25.79
CA GLY A 289 -7.60 28.79 26.64
C GLY A 289 -7.01 30.16 26.98
N GLY A 290 -6.28 30.77 26.04
CA GLY A 290 -5.64 32.08 26.21
C GLY A 290 -4.41 32.07 27.12
N ARG A 291 -3.87 30.89 27.47
CA ARG A 291 -2.69 30.79 28.35
C ARG A 291 -1.38 31.12 27.65
N VAL A 292 -1.32 30.98 26.33
CA VAL A 292 -0.12 31.29 25.54
C VAL A 292 -0.18 32.75 25.06
N PRO A 293 0.74 33.62 25.49
CA PRO A 293 0.78 35.00 25.02
C PRO A 293 1.18 35.12 23.55
N CYS A 294 0.69 36.16 22.86
CA CYS A 294 1.10 36.47 21.48
C CYS A 294 2.62 36.66 21.35
N GLU A 295 3.30 37.13 22.39
CA GLU A 295 4.75 37.30 22.43
C GLU A 295 5.51 35.97 22.24
N THR A 296 4.99 34.88 22.80
CA THR A 296 5.55 33.53 22.68
C THR A 296 5.44 33.03 21.24
N VAL A 297 4.28 33.20 20.61
CA VAL A 297 4.06 32.84 19.19
C VAL A 297 4.89 33.72 18.25
N ASN A 298 5.00 35.02 18.54
CA ASN A 298 5.85 35.93 17.81
C ASN A 298 7.34 35.57 17.92
N ALA A 299 7.79 35.07 19.07
CA ALA A 299 9.15 34.58 19.24
C ALA A 299 9.43 33.35 18.37
N TRP A 300 8.50 32.39 18.31
CA TRP A 300 8.57 31.26 17.39
C TRP A 300 8.72 31.72 15.93
N ASN A 301 7.84 32.61 15.47
CA ASN A 301 7.85 33.10 14.09
C ASN A 301 9.15 33.83 13.72
N ARG A 302 9.82 34.47 14.70
CA ARG A 302 11.14 35.09 14.47
C ARG A 302 12.23 34.05 14.19
N LEU A 303 12.20 32.92 14.90
CA LEU A 303 13.24 31.89 14.89
C LEU A 303 13.01 30.80 13.83
N THR A 304 11.76 30.52 13.50
CA THR A 304 11.37 29.42 12.60
C THR A 304 11.02 29.94 11.20
N ARG A 305 11.19 29.09 10.18
CA ARG A 305 10.87 29.39 8.77
C ARG A 305 10.11 28.22 8.16
N GLY A 306 9.28 28.52 7.16
CA GLY A 306 8.48 27.51 6.47
C GLY A 306 7.19 27.11 7.20
N SER A 307 6.76 27.93 8.14
CA SER A 307 5.42 27.91 8.75
C SER A 307 5.12 29.29 9.34
N ARG A 308 3.84 29.54 9.60
CA ARG A 308 3.35 30.67 10.38
C ARG A 308 2.57 30.16 11.58
N ALA A 309 2.80 30.73 12.75
CA ALA A 309 1.98 30.48 13.92
C ALA A 309 1.21 31.76 14.31
N PHE A 310 0.01 31.62 14.87
CA PHE A 310 -0.78 32.74 15.35
C PHE A 310 -1.67 32.34 16.52
N VAL A 311 -2.13 33.33 17.28
CA VAL A 311 -3.19 33.17 18.29
C VAL A 311 -4.48 33.63 17.65
N ASP A 312 -5.52 32.81 17.71
CA ASP A 312 -6.83 33.14 17.18
C ASP A 312 -7.65 34.01 18.16
N ASN A 313 -8.91 34.29 17.78
CA ASN A 313 -9.80 35.13 18.59
C ASN A 313 -10.28 34.46 19.89
N GLU A 314 -10.13 33.14 20.01
CA GLU A 314 -10.48 32.36 21.20
C GLU A 314 -9.29 32.21 22.15
N GLY A 315 -8.11 32.71 21.75
CA GLY A 315 -6.87 32.57 22.51
C GLY A 315 -6.20 31.23 22.30
N ASP A 316 -6.60 30.47 21.28
CA ASP A 316 -6.00 29.22 20.90
C ASP A 316 -4.89 29.44 19.88
N VAL A 317 -3.91 28.54 19.87
CA VAL A 317 -2.71 28.69 19.05
C VAL A 317 -2.85 27.81 17.83
N ALA A 318 -2.46 28.33 16.67
CA ALA A 318 -2.44 27.60 15.42
C ALA A 318 -1.06 27.66 14.77
N LEU A 319 -0.73 26.60 14.01
CA LEU A 319 0.43 26.51 13.13
C LEU A 319 -0.07 26.15 11.73
N GLU A 320 0.42 26.87 10.74
CA GLU A 320 -0.02 26.73 9.35
C GLU A 320 1.17 26.81 8.38
N THR A 321 1.05 26.10 7.26
CA THR A 321 1.90 26.31 6.08
C THR A 321 1.13 26.04 4.80
N ASP A 322 1.54 26.70 3.73
CA ASP A 322 0.93 26.63 2.42
C ASP A 322 1.94 26.28 1.31
N LEU A 323 1.44 25.61 0.27
CA LEU A 323 2.19 25.32 -0.95
C LEU A 323 1.32 25.58 -2.18
N TYR A 324 1.74 26.53 -3.01
CA TYR A 324 1.19 26.72 -4.34
C TYR A 324 1.94 25.84 -5.36
N VAL A 325 1.21 24.93 -5.98
CA VAL A 325 1.69 23.94 -6.95
C VAL A 325 1.57 24.49 -8.38
N GLY A 326 0.67 25.45 -8.62
CA GLY A 326 0.33 25.98 -9.96
C GLY A 326 1.52 26.39 -10.84
N ASP A 327 2.54 26.99 -10.23
CA ASP A 327 3.75 27.46 -10.95
C ASP A 327 4.79 26.35 -11.21
N GLY A 328 4.52 25.14 -10.75
CA GLY A 328 5.40 23.98 -10.92
C GLY A 328 6.22 23.68 -9.68
N VAL A 329 6.02 22.49 -9.11
CA VAL A 329 6.84 21.93 -8.03
C VAL A 329 7.21 20.49 -8.35
N THR A 330 8.27 19.96 -7.77
CA THR A 330 8.53 18.51 -7.90
C THR A 330 7.69 17.71 -6.93
N MET A 331 7.40 16.44 -7.25
CA MET A 331 6.77 15.53 -6.29
C MET A 331 7.60 15.32 -5.03
N ALA A 332 8.94 15.31 -5.14
CA ALA A 332 9.82 15.33 -3.99
C ALA A 332 9.65 16.60 -3.13
N SER A 333 9.44 17.77 -3.76
CA SER A 333 9.18 19.03 -3.04
C SER A 333 7.84 18.99 -2.30
N ALA A 334 6.77 18.49 -2.94
CA ALA A 334 5.46 18.35 -2.31
C ALA A 334 5.52 17.38 -1.11
N ARG A 335 6.24 16.26 -1.25
CA ARG A 335 6.50 15.33 -0.16
C ARG A 335 7.29 15.98 0.98
N ALA A 336 8.39 16.66 0.66
CA ALA A 336 9.22 17.34 1.64
C ALA A 336 8.47 18.48 2.37
N PHE A 337 7.48 19.09 1.73
CA PHE A 337 6.58 20.06 2.34
C PHE A 337 5.74 19.43 3.44
N VAL A 338 5.04 18.32 3.15
CA VAL A 338 4.22 17.60 4.14
C VAL A 338 5.08 17.07 5.30
N GLU A 339 6.22 16.43 4.97
CA GLU A 339 7.14 15.88 5.97
C GLU A 339 7.70 16.98 6.89
N ARG A 340 8.05 18.14 6.33
CA ARG A 340 8.54 19.29 7.10
C ARG A 340 7.48 19.79 8.07
N PHE A 341 6.24 19.93 7.62
CA PHE A 341 5.15 20.37 8.50
C PHE A 341 4.95 19.37 9.65
N ALA A 342 4.90 18.07 9.36
CA ALA A 342 4.72 17.04 10.38
C ALA A 342 5.81 17.11 11.48
N ARG A 343 7.06 17.38 11.10
CA ARG A 343 8.15 17.64 12.06
C ARG A 343 7.95 18.97 12.81
N LEU A 344 7.65 20.05 12.10
CA LEU A 344 7.48 21.38 12.70
C LEU A 344 6.33 21.42 13.70
N ALA A 345 5.22 20.73 13.43
CA ALA A 345 4.08 20.67 14.32
C ALA A 345 4.44 20.03 15.67
N ARG A 346 5.31 19.01 15.68
CA ARG A 346 5.83 18.39 16.92
C ARG A 346 6.75 19.33 17.67
N VAL A 347 7.74 19.92 16.98
CA VAL A 347 8.67 20.87 17.59
C VAL A 347 7.93 22.08 18.16
N PHE A 348 6.85 22.51 17.51
CA PHE A 348 6.03 23.60 18.01
C PHE A 348 5.20 23.20 19.23
N ALA A 349 4.64 21.98 19.25
CA ALA A 349 3.95 21.46 20.42
C ALA A 349 4.89 21.39 21.65
N ASP A 350 6.13 20.93 21.45
CA ASP A 350 7.16 20.91 22.51
C ASP A 350 7.49 22.33 22.99
N TYR A 351 7.67 23.27 22.05
CA TYR A 351 7.91 24.68 22.37
C TYR A 351 6.80 25.30 23.21
N LEU A 352 5.53 24.96 22.93
CA LEU A 352 4.39 25.43 23.73
C LEU A 352 4.33 24.79 25.12
N ALA A 353 4.94 23.63 25.34
CA ALA A 353 4.93 22.93 26.62
C ALA A 353 6.04 23.39 27.59
N GLU A 354 7.08 24.04 27.07
CA GLU A 354 8.20 24.59 27.86
C GLU A 354 7.92 25.99 28.44
N GLU A 355 6.83 26.64 28.00
CA GLU A 355 6.35 27.97 28.41
C GLU A 355 5.15 27.85 29.36
#